data_AF-A0A5E4Q631-F1
#
_entry.id   AF-A0A5E4Q631-F1
#
_cell.length_a   1.000
_cell.length_b   1.000
_cell.length_c   1.000
_cell.angle_alpha   90.00
_cell.angle_beta   90.00
_cell.angle_gamma   90.00
#
_symmetry.space_group_name_H-M   'P 1'
#
loop_
_entity.id
_entity.type
_entity.pdbx_description
1 polymer ?
#
loop_
_entity_poly.entity_id
_entity_poly.type
_entity_poly.pdbx_seq_one_letter_code
_entity_poly.pdbx_strand_id
1 'polypeptide(L)'
;MRQLAVHAMIFLTTRPIHMRVASLILSLENGQVQCWSDHPAGGLQGAFQGIHTAGDYVAAFATDVDNNYLFTGTTVGYVKVHISMPKLRVTFPFLWRDRIEGRAKRSVRDQPLPLLLNSYRAHLRCITSLAYVDHLQLLFTYNIL
;
A
#
# COMPACT_ATOMS: atom_id res chain seq x y z
N MET A 1 -15.87 1.03 -22.23
CA MET A 1 -15.12 1.18 -20.97
C MET A 1 -13.65 1.06 -21.28
N ARG A 2 -12.81 2.03 -20.84
CA ARG A 2 -11.35 1.94 -21.03
C ARG A 2 -10.80 0.87 -20.10
N GLN A 3 -10.09 -0.12 -20.64
CA GLN A 3 -9.36 -1.10 -19.84
C GLN A 3 -8.13 -0.40 -19.24
N LEU A 4 -7.93 -0.52 -17.94
CA LEU A 4 -6.76 0.00 -17.24
C LEU A 4 -5.77 -1.14 -17.04
N ALA A 5 -4.49 -0.90 -17.35
CA ALA A 5 -3.45 -1.88 -17.09
C ALA A 5 -3.23 -2.07 -15.58
N VAL A 6 -2.99 -3.33 -15.18
CA VAL A 6 -2.53 -3.68 -13.83
C VAL A 6 -1.00 -3.71 -13.87
N HIS A 7 -0.35 -2.94 -13.00
CA HIS A 7 1.13 -2.84 -12.96
C HIS A 7 1.77 -3.67 -11.85
N ALA A 8 1.07 -3.88 -10.74
CA ALA A 8 1.56 -4.65 -9.62
C ALA A 8 0.40 -5.36 -8.92
N MET A 9 0.68 -6.52 -8.34
CA MET A 9 -0.26 -7.24 -7.51
C MET A 9 0.43 -7.92 -6.33
N ILE A 10 -0.29 -8.11 -5.24
CA ILE A 10 0.16 -8.90 -4.10
C ILE A 10 -1.01 -9.61 -3.43
N PHE A 11 -0.78 -10.86 -3.01
CA PHE A 11 -1.70 -11.60 -2.14
C PHE A 11 -1.34 -11.36 -0.68
N LEU A 12 -2.36 -11.13 0.13
CA LEU A 12 -2.31 -11.04 1.59
C LEU A 12 -2.65 -12.42 2.16
N THR A 13 -1.66 -13.30 2.17
CA THR A 13 -1.82 -14.74 2.33
C THR A 13 -2.28 -15.20 3.72
N THR A 14 -2.14 -14.39 4.77
CA THR A 14 -2.63 -14.73 6.11
C THR A 14 -4.07 -14.31 6.35
N ARG A 15 -4.68 -13.56 5.42
CA ARG A 15 -6.09 -13.19 5.51
C ARG A 15 -7.00 -14.39 5.18
N PRO A 16 -8.13 -14.54 5.87
CA PRO A 16 -9.06 -15.64 5.60
C PRO A 16 -9.72 -15.46 4.24
N ILE A 17 -9.92 -16.58 3.54
CA ILE A 17 -10.71 -16.64 2.30
C ILE A 17 -12.18 -16.39 2.66
N HIS A 18 -12.66 -15.18 2.40
CA HIS A 18 -14.02 -14.78 2.72
C HIS A 18 -14.50 -13.69 1.78
N MET A 19 -15.77 -13.74 1.36
CA MET A 19 -16.36 -12.83 0.35
C MET A 19 -16.26 -11.33 0.69
N ARG A 20 -16.07 -10.99 1.98
CA ARG A 20 -15.94 -9.61 2.48
C ARG A 20 -14.53 -9.23 2.97
N VAL A 21 -13.54 -10.08 2.69
CA VAL A 21 -12.15 -9.86 3.12
C VAL A 21 -11.31 -9.63 1.89
N ALA A 22 -10.63 -8.49 1.86
CA ALA A 22 -9.68 -8.19 0.79
C ALA A 22 -8.38 -8.97 1.00
N SER A 23 -8.10 -9.92 0.14
CA SER A 23 -6.93 -10.81 0.14
C SER A 23 -6.02 -10.58 -1.07
N LEU A 24 -6.49 -9.86 -2.10
CA LEU A 24 -5.72 -9.50 -3.29
C LEU A 24 -5.66 -7.98 -3.42
N ILE A 25 -4.48 -7.42 -3.64
CA ILE A 25 -4.29 -5.99 -3.90
C ILE A 25 -3.72 -5.81 -5.31
N LEU A 26 -4.30 -4.88 -6.06
CA LEU A 26 -3.92 -4.54 -7.44
C LEU A 26 -3.58 -3.06 -7.55
N SER A 27 -2.56 -2.72 -8.33
CA SER A 27 -2.25 -1.33 -8.72
C SER A 27 -2.61 -1.10 -10.18
N LEU A 28 -3.35 -0.03 -10.45
CA LEU A 28 -3.78 0.37 -11.80
C LEU A 28 -2.95 1.53 -12.35
N GLU A 29 -2.88 1.63 -13.69
CA GLU A 29 -2.15 2.70 -14.41
C GLU A 29 -2.58 4.13 -14.03
N ASN A 30 -3.82 4.31 -13.56
CA ASN A 30 -4.34 5.60 -13.13
C ASN A 30 -3.98 5.96 -11.69
N GLY A 31 -3.18 5.12 -11.02
CA GLY A 31 -2.71 5.35 -9.66
C GLY A 31 -3.62 4.83 -8.55
N GLN A 32 -4.78 4.28 -8.91
CA GLN A 32 -5.67 3.62 -7.96
C GLN A 32 -5.10 2.26 -7.55
N VAL A 33 -5.12 1.99 -6.25
CA VAL A 33 -4.87 0.68 -5.66
C VAL A 33 -6.20 0.08 -5.25
N GLN A 34 -6.53 -1.09 -5.78
CA GLN A 34 -7.78 -1.79 -5.53
C GLN A 34 -7.57 -2.99 -4.61
N CYS A 35 -8.52 -3.20 -3.72
CA CYS A 35 -8.52 -4.28 -2.74
C CYS A 35 -9.66 -5.25 -3.09
N TRP A 36 -9.33 -6.48 -3.43
CA TRP A 36 -10.23 -7.52 -3.91
C TRP A 36 -10.27 -8.71 -2.95
N SER A 37 -11.44 -9.33 -2.83
CA SER A 37 -11.60 -10.67 -2.27
C SER A 37 -11.43 -11.70 -3.38
N ASP A 38 -10.54 -12.67 -3.17
CA ASP A 38 -10.30 -13.81 -4.06
C ASP A 38 -11.31 -14.95 -3.90
N HIS A 39 -12.24 -14.84 -2.94
CA HIS A 39 -13.35 -15.77 -2.79
C HIS A 39 -14.25 -15.75 -4.04
N PRO A 40 -14.83 -16.89 -4.49
CA PRO A 40 -15.67 -16.94 -5.70
C PRO A 40 -16.89 -16.01 -5.67
N ALA A 41 -17.51 -15.85 -4.50
CA ALA A 41 -18.59 -14.88 -4.25
C ALA A 41 -18.08 -13.48 -3.81
N GLY A 42 -16.77 -13.25 -3.93
CA GLY A 42 -16.09 -12.02 -3.55
C GLY A 42 -16.16 -10.95 -4.65
N GLY A 43 -15.10 -10.16 -4.75
CA GLY A 43 -15.04 -8.99 -5.63
C GLY A 43 -14.35 -7.80 -4.98
N LEU A 44 -14.53 -6.61 -5.57
CA LEU A 44 -13.92 -5.37 -5.08
C LEU A 44 -14.47 -4.99 -3.70
N GLN A 45 -13.58 -4.90 -2.71
CA GLN A 45 -13.91 -4.53 -1.33
C GLN A 45 -13.68 -3.04 -1.07
N GLY A 46 -12.83 -2.40 -1.86
CA GLY A 46 -12.51 -0.99 -1.73
C GLY A 46 -11.32 -0.60 -2.59
N ALA A 47 -11.00 0.68 -2.59
CA ALA A 47 -9.87 1.21 -3.32
C ALA A 47 -9.30 2.45 -2.64
N PHE A 48 -8.05 2.75 -2.94
CA PHE A 48 -7.35 3.92 -2.44
C PHE A 48 -6.39 4.51 -3.46
N GLN A 49 -5.87 5.71 -3.19
CA GLN A 49 -4.89 6.35 -4.07
C GLN A 49 -3.46 6.05 -3.63
N GLY A 50 -2.70 5.40 -4.51
CA GLY A 50 -1.29 5.06 -4.27
C GLY A 50 -0.32 6.19 -4.64
N ILE A 51 -0.78 7.17 -5.42
CA ILE A 51 0.07 8.16 -6.10
C ILE A 51 0.70 9.19 -5.16
N HIS A 52 1.91 9.64 -5.49
CA HIS A 52 2.49 10.84 -4.91
C HIS A 52 2.18 12.11 -5.74
N THR A 53 2.19 11.98 -7.07
CA THR A 53 1.89 13.07 -8.02
C THR A 53 1.01 12.57 -9.16
N ALA A 54 0.41 13.47 -9.93
CA ALA A 54 -0.40 13.09 -11.08
C ALA A 54 0.44 12.29 -12.10
N GLY A 55 -0.12 11.19 -12.63
CA GLY A 55 0.56 10.28 -13.56
C GLY A 55 1.48 9.24 -12.90
N ASP A 56 1.63 9.29 -11.57
CA ASP A 56 2.29 8.24 -10.78
C ASP A 56 1.37 7.02 -10.60
N TYR A 57 1.94 5.87 -10.29
CA TYR A 57 1.23 4.68 -9.84
C TYR A 57 2.14 3.78 -9.01
N VAL A 58 1.56 2.81 -8.30
CA VAL A 58 2.34 1.83 -7.54
C VAL A 58 2.89 0.77 -8.49
N ALA A 59 4.21 0.64 -8.53
CA ALA A 59 4.92 -0.32 -9.37
C ALA A 59 5.37 -1.57 -8.60
N ALA A 60 5.45 -1.50 -7.27
CA ALA A 60 5.84 -2.62 -6.43
C ALA A 60 5.09 -2.63 -5.09
N PHE A 61 4.84 -3.83 -4.57
CA PHE A 61 4.27 -4.06 -3.25
C PHE A 61 5.17 -4.96 -2.40
N ALA A 62 5.10 -4.78 -1.08
CA ALA A 62 5.54 -5.76 -0.09
C ALA A 62 4.63 -5.71 1.14
N THR A 63 4.61 -6.79 1.91
CA THR A 63 3.83 -6.90 3.15
C THR A 63 4.60 -7.76 4.15
N ASP A 64 4.27 -7.65 5.43
CA ASP A 64 4.73 -8.55 6.48
C ASP A 64 3.92 -9.86 6.47
N VAL A 65 4.44 -10.89 7.14
CA VAL A 65 3.80 -12.21 7.21
C VAL A 65 2.37 -12.13 7.74
N ASP A 66 2.11 -11.25 8.72
CA ASP A 66 0.81 -11.08 9.36
C ASP A 66 -0.11 -10.08 8.61
N ASN A 67 0.34 -9.54 7.48
CA ASN A 67 -0.38 -8.54 6.67
C ASN A 67 -0.86 -7.30 7.46
N ASN A 68 -0.09 -6.88 8.48
CA ASN A 68 -0.32 -5.64 9.22
C ASN A 68 0.20 -4.40 8.49
N TYR A 69 1.20 -4.57 7.63
CA TYR A 69 1.84 -3.54 6.83
C TYR A 69 1.59 -3.78 5.35
N LEU A 70 1.36 -2.70 4.61
CA LEU A 70 1.44 -2.70 3.17
C LEU A 70 2.41 -1.61 2.74
N PHE A 71 3.53 -2.04 2.16
CA PHE A 71 4.54 -1.17 1.58
C PHE A 71 4.27 -1.02 0.09
N THR A 72 4.29 0.21 -0.40
CA THR A 72 4.13 0.51 -1.83
C THR A 72 5.33 1.30 -2.33
N GLY A 73 5.80 0.93 -3.53
CA GLY A 73 6.86 1.63 -4.25
C GLY A 73 6.26 2.23 -5.50
N THR A 74 6.45 3.54 -5.71
CA THR A 74 5.84 4.26 -6.84
C THR A 74 6.81 4.49 -8.00
N THR A 75 6.28 4.87 -9.17
CA THR A 75 7.09 5.11 -10.37
C THR A 75 7.98 6.35 -10.25
N VAL A 76 7.65 7.26 -9.34
CA VAL A 76 8.47 8.45 -9.04
C VAL A 76 9.39 8.28 -7.83
N GLY A 77 9.53 7.04 -7.32
CA GLY A 77 10.53 6.68 -6.32
C GLY A 77 10.12 6.92 -4.86
N TYR A 78 8.83 7.00 -4.59
CA TYR A 78 8.32 7.10 -3.22
C TYR A 78 8.01 5.73 -2.64
N VAL A 79 8.38 5.56 -1.38
CA VAL A 79 7.88 4.48 -0.53
C VAL A 79 6.74 5.03 0.30
N LYS A 80 5.62 4.31 0.31
CA LYS A 80 4.53 4.56 1.25
C LYS A 80 4.30 3.36 2.13
N VAL A 81 4.04 3.63 3.40
CA VAL A 81 3.77 2.61 4.41
C VAL A 81 2.34 2.77 4.87
N HIS A 82 1.53 1.74 4.64
CA HIS A 82 0.19 1.63 5.16
C HIS A 82 0.15 0.61 6.29
N ILE A 83 -0.64 0.88 7.33
CA ILE A 83 -0.69 0.04 8.54
C ILE A 83 -2.12 -0.17 9.04
N SER A 84 -2.36 -1.29 9.70
CA SER A 84 -3.59 -1.53 10.44
C SER A 84 -3.69 -0.65 11.70
N MET A 85 -4.90 -0.23 12.05
CA MET A 85 -5.18 0.58 13.23
C MET A 85 -4.73 -0.09 14.56
N PRO A 86 -4.94 -1.40 14.78
CA PRO A 86 -4.45 -2.08 15.97
C PRO A 86 -2.93 -2.07 16.08
N LYS A 87 -2.21 -2.35 14.98
CA LYS A 87 -0.74 -2.37 14.98
C LYS A 87 -0.14 -0.99 15.23
N LEU A 88 -0.77 0.06 14.69
CA LEU A 88 -0.38 1.45 14.94
C LEU A 88 -0.44 1.80 16.43
N ARG A 89 -1.54 1.47 17.11
CA ARG A 89 -1.72 1.75 18.55
C ARG A 89 -0.66 1.12 19.43
N VAL A 90 -0.26 -0.10 19.10
CA VAL A 90 0.71 -0.86 19.89
C VAL A 90 2.14 -0.44 19.59
N THR A 91 2.49 -0.29 18.31
CA THR A 91 3.88 -0.07 17.88
C THR A 91 4.28 1.40 17.98
N PHE A 92 3.36 2.30 17.67
CA PHE A 92 3.60 3.75 17.65
C PHE A 92 2.49 4.50 18.40
N PRO A 93 2.32 4.26 19.72
CA PRO A 93 1.24 4.86 20.50
C PRO A 93 1.25 6.39 20.45
N PHE A 94 2.43 6.99 20.30
CA PHE A 94 2.62 8.44 20.15
C PHE A 94 2.11 8.99 18.81
N LEU A 95 2.03 8.17 17.75
CA LEU A 95 1.49 8.58 16.46
C LEU A 95 -0.04 8.45 16.38
N TRP A 96 -0.69 7.82 17.37
CA TRP A 96 -2.15 7.69 17.40
C TRP A 96 -2.87 9.05 17.35
N ARG A 97 -2.27 10.07 17.98
CA ARG A 97 -2.77 11.44 18.00
C ARG A 97 -1.92 12.38 17.16
N ASP A 98 -1.20 11.85 16.16
CA ASP A 98 -0.34 12.69 15.33
C ASP A 98 -1.17 13.81 14.69
N ARG A 99 -0.76 15.05 14.98
CA ARG A 99 -1.41 16.28 14.51
C ARG A 99 -0.70 16.86 13.28
N ILE A 100 0.41 16.25 12.85
CA ILE A 100 1.20 16.74 11.73
C ILE A 100 0.57 16.23 10.42
N GLU A 101 -0.30 17.05 9.84
CA GLU A 101 -0.86 16.81 8.52
C GLU A 101 0.15 17.20 7.42
N GLY A 102 1.06 16.29 7.08
CA GLY A 102 1.93 16.43 5.90
C GLY A 102 1.17 16.37 4.57
N ARG A 103 1.81 16.74 3.44
CA ARG A 103 1.19 16.74 2.10
C ARG A 103 0.52 15.40 1.76
N ALA A 104 1.21 14.28 2.03
CA ALA A 104 0.70 12.95 1.73
C ALA A 104 -0.51 12.55 2.60
N LYS A 105 -0.57 13.02 3.85
CA LYS A 105 -1.74 12.80 4.73
C LYS A 105 -2.94 13.62 4.27
N ARG A 106 -2.72 14.87 3.85
CA ARG A 106 -3.79 15.72 3.28
C ARG A 106 -4.39 15.12 2.01
N SER A 107 -3.57 14.50 1.15
CA SER A 107 -4.06 13.86 -0.07
C SER A 107 -4.89 12.59 0.16
N VAL A 108 -4.86 12.02 1.37
CA VAL A 108 -5.63 10.80 1.73
C VAL A 108 -6.62 11.05 2.86
N ARG A 109 -6.95 12.31 3.17
CA ARG A 109 -7.82 12.68 4.30
C ARG A 109 -9.20 12.00 4.22
N ASP A 110 -9.76 11.89 3.01
CA ASP A 110 -11.08 11.29 2.78
C ASP A 110 -11.02 9.77 2.56
N GLN A 111 -9.85 9.17 2.76
CA GLN A 111 -9.59 7.74 2.60
C GLN A 111 -9.28 7.12 3.96
N PRO A 112 -10.30 6.61 4.68
CA PRO A 112 -10.13 6.17 6.06
C PRO A 112 -9.25 4.92 6.20
N LEU A 113 -9.17 4.07 5.17
CA LEU A 113 -8.39 2.84 5.16
C LEU A 113 -7.82 2.53 3.76
N PRO A 114 -6.68 1.83 3.67
CA PRO A 114 -5.75 1.55 4.77
C PRO A 114 -5.00 2.84 5.19
N LEU A 115 -4.69 2.96 6.47
CA LEU A 115 -4.12 4.19 7.04
C LEU A 115 -2.71 4.41 6.50
N LEU A 116 -2.47 5.59 5.94
CA LEU A 116 -1.13 6.01 5.54
C LEU A 116 -0.34 6.43 6.78
N LEU A 117 0.65 5.63 7.15
CA LEU A 117 1.58 5.92 8.24
C LEU A 117 2.65 6.92 7.80
N ASN A 118 3.32 6.63 6.67
CA ASN A 118 4.44 7.42 6.18
C ASN A 118 4.51 7.39 4.65
N SER A 119 5.07 8.45 4.05
CA SER A 119 5.40 8.58 2.64
C SER A 119 6.70 9.36 2.50
N TYR A 120 7.74 8.75 1.95
CA TYR A 120 9.04 9.39 1.75
C TYR A 120 9.65 9.01 0.41
N ARG A 121 10.52 9.87 -0.12
CA ARG A 121 11.22 9.61 -1.38
C ARG A 121 12.46 8.77 -1.10
N ALA A 122 12.44 7.50 -1.49
CA ALA A 122 13.56 6.59 -1.30
C ALA A 122 14.50 6.59 -2.52
N HIS A 123 13.94 6.77 -3.72
CA HIS A 123 14.66 6.66 -4.99
C HIS A 123 14.45 7.91 -5.84
N LEU A 124 15.40 8.18 -6.74
CA LEU A 124 15.22 9.23 -7.76
C LEU A 124 14.36 8.76 -8.95
N ARG A 125 14.21 7.44 -9.12
CA ARG A 125 13.50 6.75 -10.21
C ARG A 125 12.50 5.73 -9.65
N CYS A 126 11.83 5.02 -10.54
CA CYS A 126 10.84 3.98 -10.23
C CYS A 126 11.37 2.92 -9.27
N ILE A 127 10.61 2.59 -8.23
CA ILE A 127 10.90 1.41 -7.41
C ILE A 127 10.27 0.20 -8.09
N THR A 128 11.12 -0.65 -8.67
CA THR A 128 10.69 -1.81 -9.46
C THR A 128 10.41 -3.04 -8.60
N SER A 129 10.95 -3.08 -7.39
CA SER A 129 10.69 -4.17 -6.45
C SER A 129 10.89 -3.74 -4.99
N LEU A 130 10.21 -4.43 -4.09
CA LEU A 130 10.26 -4.27 -2.64
C LEU A 130 10.38 -5.64 -1.98
N ALA A 131 11.14 -5.74 -0.90
CA ALA A 131 11.16 -6.92 -0.04
C ALA A 131 11.18 -6.50 1.42
N TYR A 132 10.31 -7.10 2.25
CA TYR A 132 10.30 -6.85 3.69
C TYR A 132 10.81 -8.09 4.42
N VAL A 133 11.65 -7.88 5.43
CA VAL A 133 12.23 -8.93 6.27
C VAL A 133 11.73 -8.75 7.70
N ASP A 134 10.74 -9.55 8.10
CA ASP A 134 9.98 -9.39 9.34
C ASP A 134 10.85 -9.38 10.61
N HIS A 135 11.76 -10.36 10.73
CA HIS A 135 12.57 -10.53 11.95
C HIS A 135 13.56 -9.37 12.20
N LEU A 136 13.94 -8.63 11.15
CA LEU A 136 14.80 -7.45 11.24
C LEU A 136 14.01 -6.15 11.11
N GLN A 137 12.73 -6.23 10.74
CA GLN A 137 11.90 -5.09 10.37
C GLN A 137 12.53 -4.20 9.28
N LEU A 138 13.24 -4.82 8.32
CA LEU A 138 13.95 -4.12 7.26
C LEU A 138 13.17 -4.18 5.94
N LEU A 139 13.04 -3.02 5.28
CA LEU A 139 12.49 -2.90 3.94
C LEU A 139 13.61 -2.63 2.94
N PHE A 140 13.78 -3.53 1.98
CA PHE A 140 14.65 -3.36 0.84
C PHE A 140 13.87 -2.81 -0.35
N THR A 141 14.49 -1.88 -1.08
CA THR A 141 13.90 -1.22 -2.24
C THR A 141 14.88 -1.27 -3.40
N TYR A 142 14.40 -1.65 -4.58
CA TYR A 142 15.23 -1.89 -5.75
C TYR A 142 14.78 -1.03 -6.92
N ASN A 143 15.75 -0.55 -7.71
CA ASN A 143 15.56 0.01 -9.04
C ASN A 143 16.55 -0.72 -9.95
N ILE A 144 16.03 -1.57 -10.84
CA ILE A 144 16.86 -2.17 -11.90
C ILE A 144 16.93 -1.13 -13.02
N LEU A 145 18.15 -0.68 -13.32
CA LEU A 145 18.45 0.30 -14.36
C LEU A 145 18.35 -0.30 -15.77
#